data_AF-A0A835ELN6-F1
#
_entry.id   AF-A0A835ELN6-F1
#
_cell.length_a   1.000
_cell.length_b   1.000
_cell.length_c   1.000
_cell.angle_alpha   90.00
_cell.angle_beta   90.00
_cell.angle_gamma   90.00
#
_symmetry.space_group_name_H-M   'P 1'
#
loop_
_entity.id
_entity.type
_entity.pdbx_description
1 polymer ?
#
loop_
_entity_poly.entity_id
_entity_poly.type
_entity_poly.pdbx_seq_one_letter_code
_entity_poly.pdbx_strand_id
1 'polypeptide(L)'
;MSLAGVPRVEINDLPSPTRPHTPAPAPPTDICEESDEVVQACNSTRSTIPSFLDLLGEEEHEVSVRRRRARRKRAVDSVSKLRRSSRLASKEEPFYMDATTKATRVKAAKLDLSKASSKMKVALIDAGIMARPPSQRIRPVKLHHLGRVCGLANLSEVEDDEVPTEAN
;
A
#
# COMPACT_ATOMS: atom_id res chain seq x y z
N MET A 1 13.09 44.18 18.48
CA MET A 1 13.42 43.76 17.11
C MET A 1 14.84 43.22 17.08
N SER A 2 15.04 41.90 17.16
CA SER A 2 16.28 41.25 16.70
C SER A 2 16.09 39.72 16.73
N LEU A 3 16.06 39.07 15.57
CA LEU A 3 16.21 37.62 15.44
C LEU A 3 17.56 37.39 14.77
N ALA A 4 18.59 37.21 15.58
CA ALA A 4 19.91 36.85 15.10
C ALA A 4 20.04 35.33 15.00
N GLY A 5 20.49 34.86 13.85
CA GLY A 5 21.26 33.62 13.73
C GLY A 5 20.48 32.35 13.43
N VAL A 6 20.06 32.17 12.17
CA VAL A 6 19.90 30.83 11.61
C VAL A 6 21.14 30.54 10.76
N PRO A 7 21.95 29.50 11.08
CA PRO A 7 23.09 29.15 10.24
C PRO A 7 22.61 28.65 8.88
N ARG A 8 23.20 29.21 7.82
CA ARG A 8 22.93 28.85 6.43
C ARG A 8 23.61 27.51 6.13
N VAL A 9 22.82 26.46 5.94
CA VAL A 9 23.31 25.13 5.52
C VAL A 9 23.42 25.13 4.00
N GLU A 10 24.64 25.07 3.48
CA GLU A 10 24.90 24.83 2.06
C GLU A 10 25.01 23.32 1.82
N ILE A 11 24.02 22.77 1.11
CA ILE A 11 24.01 21.37 0.68
C ILE A 11 24.77 21.34 -0.65
N ASN A 12 26.03 20.90 -0.61
CA ASN A 12 26.78 20.64 -1.82
C ASN A 12 26.30 19.31 -2.41
N ASP A 13 25.72 19.35 -3.60
CA ASP A 13 25.33 18.15 -4.34
C ASP A 13 26.58 17.33 -4.68
N LEU A 14 26.59 16.08 -4.22
CA LEU A 14 27.66 15.13 -4.53
C LEU A 14 27.52 14.66 -5.99
N PRO A 15 28.62 14.48 -6.72
CA PRO A 15 28.56 13.98 -8.09
C PRO A 15 27.96 12.57 -8.12
N SER A 16 27.08 12.35 -9.10
CA SER A 16 26.43 11.05 -9.31
C SER A 16 27.49 9.97 -9.61
N PRO A 17 27.43 8.80 -8.97
CA PRO A 17 28.42 7.75 -9.19
C PRO A 17 28.30 7.19 -10.61
N THR A 18 29.34 7.42 -11.42
CA THR A 18 29.44 6.84 -12.76
C THR A 18 29.71 5.35 -12.67
N ARG A 19 28.77 4.53 -13.15
CA ARG A 19 28.90 3.08 -13.18
C ARG A 19 29.91 2.69 -14.28
N PRO A 20 30.95 1.89 -13.99
CA PRO A 20 31.87 1.44 -15.04
C PRO A 20 31.13 0.54 -16.04
N HIS A 21 31.37 0.78 -17.32
CA HIS A 21 30.80 0.01 -18.42
C HIS A 21 31.35 -1.43 -18.36
N THR A 22 30.49 -2.40 -18.06
CA THR A 22 30.87 -3.81 -18.13
C THR A 22 30.77 -4.25 -19.58
N PRO A 23 31.86 -4.71 -20.24
CA PRO A 23 31.76 -5.27 -21.58
C PRO A 23 30.97 -6.59 -21.56
N ALA A 24 30.21 -6.84 -22.63
CA ALA A 24 29.41 -8.04 -22.79
C ALA A 24 30.33 -9.29 -22.87
N PRO A 25 29.91 -10.45 -22.32
CA PRO A 25 30.66 -11.69 -22.46
C PRO A 25 30.69 -12.16 -23.92
N ALA A 26 31.86 -12.59 -24.38
CA ALA A 26 32.05 -13.13 -25.73
C ALA A 26 31.28 -14.46 -25.91
N PRO A 27 30.79 -14.76 -27.14
CA PRO A 27 30.17 -16.04 -27.44
C PRO A 27 31.20 -17.19 -27.35
N PRO A 28 30.79 -18.40 -26.97
CA PRO A 28 31.68 -19.55 -26.94
C PRO A 28 32.09 -19.95 -28.37
N THR A 29 33.39 -20.11 -28.59
CA THR A 29 33.98 -20.77 -29.76
C THR A 29 33.51 -22.22 -29.82
N ASP A 30 32.84 -22.58 -30.92
CA ASP A 30 32.66 -23.97 -31.37
C ASP A 30 34.04 -24.60 -31.57
N ILE A 31 34.34 -25.62 -30.76
CA ILE A 31 35.40 -26.56 -31.05
C ILE A 31 34.70 -27.87 -31.41
N CYS A 32 34.54 -28.09 -32.71
CA CYS A 32 34.28 -29.41 -33.25
C CYS A 32 35.59 -30.21 -33.09
N GLU A 33 35.62 -31.13 -32.12
CA GLU A 33 36.53 -32.27 -32.17
C GLU A 33 35.68 -33.54 -32.25
N GLU A 34 35.54 -33.98 -33.50
CA GLU A 34 35.80 -35.34 -33.96
C GLU A 34 35.47 -36.48 -32.97
N SER A 35 34.39 -37.17 -33.32
CA SER A 35 34.15 -38.60 -33.15
C SER A 35 35.29 -39.44 -32.57
N ASP A 36 35.08 -39.97 -31.36
CA ASP A 36 35.53 -41.33 -31.04
C ASP A 36 34.41 -42.07 -30.32
N GLU A 37 33.67 -42.83 -31.12
CA GLU A 37 32.80 -43.91 -30.68
C GLU A 37 33.69 -45.06 -30.19
N VAL A 38 34.02 -45.07 -28.88
CA VAL A 38 34.49 -46.27 -28.21
C VAL A 38 33.57 -46.58 -27.04
N VAL A 39 32.71 -47.54 -27.30
CA VAL A 39 31.98 -48.36 -26.33
C VAL A 39 32.87 -48.68 -25.13
N GLN A 40 32.56 -48.10 -23.97
CA GLN A 40 32.92 -48.70 -22.69
C GLN A 40 31.70 -48.82 -21.78
N ALA A 41 30.64 -49.41 -22.35
CA ALA A 41 29.63 -50.14 -21.60
C ALA A 41 30.20 -51.49 -21.14
N CYS A 42 31.24 -51.50 -20.30
CA CYS A 42 31.75 -52.69 -19.62
C CYS A 42 32.47 -52.24 -18.36
N ASN A 43 31.82 -52.48 -17.20
CA ASN A 43 32.36 -52.65 -15.84
C ASN A 43 31.53 -51.92 -14.78
N SER A 44 30.20 -52.09 -14.81
CA SER A 44 29.39 -51.87 -13.62
C SER A 44 29.50 -53.08 -12.69
N THR A 45 30.68 -53.31 -12.10
CA THR A 45 30.66 -53.74 -10.70
C THR A 45 30.07 -52.54 -9.97
N ARG A 46 28.90 -52.74 -9.35
CA ARG A 46 28.27 -51.72 -8.51
C ARG A 46 29.20 -51.50 -7.31
N SER A 47 30.21 -50.65 -7.50
CA SER A 47 31.02 -50.13 -6.42
C SER A 47 30.06 -49.38 -5.51
N THR A 48 29.85 -49.93 -4.31
CA THR A 48 29.08 -49.28 -3.25
C THR A 48 29.79 -48.01 -2.75
N ILE A 49 31.03 -47.79 -3.17
CA ILE A 49 31.85 -46.65 -2.76
C ILE A 49 31.70 -45.56 -3.83
N PRO A 50 31.06 -44.43 -3.50
CA PRO A 50 30.92 -43.29 -4.41
C PRO A 50 32.28 -42.74 -4.83
N SER A 51 32.37 -42.28 -6.08
CA SER A 51 33.59 -41.64 -6.61
C SER A 51 33.86 -40.34 -5.88
N PHE A 52 35.13 -39.91 -5.83
CA PHE A 52 35.51 -38.62 -5.24
C PHE A 52 34.77 -37.43 -5.88
N LEU A 53 34.55 -37.49 -7.21
CA LEU A 53 33.78 -36.47 -7.93
C LEU A 53 32.29 -36.49 -7.53
N ASP A 54 31.74 -37.67 -7.25
CA ASP A 54 30.36 -37.82 -6.76
C ASP A 54 30.24 -37.20 -5.36
N LEU A 55 31.21 -37.45 -4.48
CA LEU A 55 31.29 -36.84 -3.15
C LEU A 55 31.34 -35.30 -3.22
N LEU A 56 32.14 -34.76 -4.12
CA LEU A 56 32.25 -33.30 -4.29
C LEU A 56 30.95 -32.70 -4.83
N GLY A 57 30.29 -33.38 -5.75
CA GLY A 57 28.97 -32.99 -6.27
C GLY A 57 27.88 -33.04 -5.20
N GLU A 58 27.90 -34.04 -4.32
CA GLU A 58 27.00 -34.16 -3.18
C GLU A 58 27.19 -33.02 -2.17
N GLU A 59 28.43 -32.64 -1.87
CA GLU A 59 28.74 -31.50 -0.99
C GLU A 59 28.23 -30.18 -1.59
N GLU A 60 28.49 -29.92 -2.87
CA GLU A 60 28.01 -28.71 -3.54
C GLU A 60 26.47 -28.64 -3.56
N HIS A 61 25.83 -29.79 -3.82
CA HIS A 61 24.37 -29.91 -3.77
C HIS A 61 23.86 -29.55 -2.37
N GLU A 62 24.46 -30.09 -1.32
CA GLU A 62 24.05 -29.83 0.05
C GLU A 62 24.22 -28.34 0.42
N VAL A 63 25.34 -27.73 0.07
CA VAL A 63 25.60 -26.29 0.29
C VAL A 63 24.57 -25.44 -0.45
N SER A 64 24.24 -25.82 -1.69
CA SER A 64 23.24 -25.14 -2.51
C SER A 64 21.83 -25.23 -1.90
N VAL A 65 21.45 -26.40 -1.39
CA VAL A 65 20.18 -26.62 -0.68
C VAL A 65 20.12 -25.78 0.60
N ARG A 66 21.19 -25.77 1.40
CA ARG A 66 21.29 -24.94 2.62
C ARG A 66 21.16 -23.45 2.29
N ARG A 67 21.87 -22.97 1.27
CA ARG A 67 21.78 -21.57 0.79
C ARG A 67 20.37 -21.23 0.35
N ARG A 68 19.72 -22.10 -0.43
CA ARG A 68 18.33 -21.92 -0.89
C ARG A 68 17.36 -21.88 0.29
N ARG A 69 17.50 -22.79 1.26
CA ARG A 69 16.68 -22.83 2.48
C ARG A 69 16.85 -21.55 3.30
N ALA A 70 18.08 -21.09 3.51
CA ALA A 70 18.36 -19.85 4.24
C ALA A 70 17.77 -18.61 3.54
N ARG A 71 17.87 -18.54 2.20
CA ARG A 71 17.23 -17.48 1.40
C ARG A 71 15.70 -17.51 1.55
N ARG A 72 15.08 -18.69 1.42
CA ARG A 72 13.63 -18.85 1.59
C ARG A 72 13.17 -18.46 3.00
N LYS A 73 13.91 -18.88 4.03
CA LYS A 73 13.61 -18.50 5.42
C LYS A 73 13.70 -16.99 5.63
N ARG A 74 14.76 -16.34 5.13
CA ARG A 74 14.89 -14.88 5.16
C ARG A 74 13.72 -14.18 4.46
N ALA A 75 13.28 -14.66 3.30
CA ALA A 75 12.12 -14.10 2.59
C ALA A 75 10.81 -14.22 3.39
N VAL A 76 10.57 -15.38 4.01
CA VAL A 76 9.39 -15.59 4.87
C VAL A 76 9.45 -14.69 6.10
N ASP A 77 10.62 -14.58 6.73
CA ASP A 77 10.81 -13.76 7.92
C ASP A 77 10.70 -12.27 7.60
N SER A 78 11.17 -11.82 6.44
CA SER A 78 11.02 -10.42 6.00
C SER A 78 9.55 -10.07 5.77
N VAL A 79 8.79 -10.93 5.10
CA VAL A 79 7.33 -10.76 4.93
C VAL A 79 6.63 -10.75 6.29
N SER A 80 7.01 -11.65 7.20
CA SER A 80 6.43 -11.71 8.55
C SER A 80 6.76 -10.45 9.36
N LYS A 81 7.99 -9.95 9.28
CA LYS A 81 8.41 -8.68 9.91
C LYS A 81 7.63 -7.50 9.36
N LEU A 82 7.45 -7.41 8.04
CA LEU A 82 6.67 -6.36 7.39
C LEU A 82 5.18 -6.41 7.80
N ARG A 83 4.58 -7.61 7.83
CA ARG A 83 3.21 -7.77 8.33
C ARG A 83 3.07 -7.35 9.78
N ARG A 84 4.02 -7.74 10.64
CA ARG A 84 4.03 -7.35 12.05
C ARG A 84 4.19 -5.85 12.21
N SER A 85 5.13 -5.22 11.50
CA SER A 85 5.37 -3.77 11.59
C SER A 85 4.15 -2.99 11.10
N SER A 86 3.54 -3.38 9.98
CA SER A 86 2.30 -2.77 9.48
C SER A 86 1.16 -2.87 10.49
N ARG A 87 0.99 -4.02 11.15
CA ARG A 87 -0.04 -4.21 12.20
C ARG A 87 0.23 -3.38 13.46
N LEU A 88 1.48 -3.07 13.76
CA LEU A 88 1.82 -2.16 14.87
C LEU A 88 1.60 -0.70 14.46
N ALA A 89 2.05 -0.32 13.28
CA ALA A 89 1.83 1.02 12.72
C ALA A 89 0.33 1.35 12.56
N SER A 90 -0.54 0.36 12.31
CA SER A 90 -1.99 0.57 12.27
C SER A 90 -2.61 0.84 13.65
N LYS A 91 -1.93 0.48 14.74
CA LYS A 91 -2.38 0.75 16.11
C LYS A 91 -1.84 2.08 16.63
N GLU A 92 -0.67 2.48 16.16
CA GLU A 92 -0.05 3.75 16.51
C GLU A 92 -0.68 4.86 15.68
N GLU A 93 -1.49 5.70 16.32
CA GLU A 93 -1.94 6.95 15.70
C GLU A 93 -0.69 7.82 15.44
N PRO A 94 -0.55 8.47 14.25
CA PRO A 94 0.63 9.27 13.96
C PRO A 94 0.83 10.31 15.07
N PHE A 95 2.00 10.26 15.71
CA PHE A 95 2.35 11.14 16.83
C PHE A 95 2.19 12.63 16.48
N TYR A 96 2.40 12.97 15.21
CA TYR A 96 2.10 14.27 14.65
C TYR A 96 1.19 14.10 13.43
N MET A 97 -0.03 14.63 13.55
CA MET A 97 -0.91 14.89 12.41
C MET A 97 -1.12 16.39 12.33
N ASP A 98 -0.94 16.95 11.14
CA ASP A 98 -1.27 18.35 10.89
C ASP A 98 -2.71 18.62 11.33
N ALA A 99 -2.94 19.81 11.91
CA ALA A 99 -4.26 20.20 12.41
C ALA A 99 -5.33 20.09 11.31
N THR A 100 -4.97 20.36 10.06
CA THR A 100 -5.82 20.22 8.88
C THR A 100 -6.20 18.76 8.60
N THR A 101 -5.23 17.85 8.63
CA THR A 101 -5.44 16.40 8.44
C THR A 101 -6.28 15.81 9.57
N LYS A 102 -6.05 16.23 10.81
CA LYS A 102 -6.88 15.84 11.95
C LYS A 102 -8.32 16.37 11.80
N ALA A 103 -8.48 17.63 11.43
CA ALA A 103 -9.79 18.25 11.24
C ALA A 103 -10.58 17.59 10.10
N THR A 104 -9.93 17.27 8.97
CA THR A 104 -10.56 16.56 7.85
C THR A 104 -10.98 15.15 8.25
N ARG A 105 -10.13 14.40 8.97
CA ARG A 105 -10.47 13.07 9.49
C ARG A 105 -11.68 13.11 10.43
N VAL A 106 -11.70 14.05 11.38
CA VAL A 106 -12.83 14.21 12.31
C VAL A 106 -14.12 14.59 11.56
N LYS A 107 -14.03 15.51 10.58
CA LYS A 107 -15.19 15.88 9.75
C LYS A 107 -15.71 14.72 8.92
N ALA A 108 -14.82 13.92 8.33
CA ALA A 108 -15.19 12.72 7.58
C ALA A 108 -15.85 11.67 8.48
N ALA A 109 -15.29 11.43 9.67
CA ALA A 109 -15.88 10.49 10.64
C ALA A 109 -17.27 10.92 11.13
N LYS A 110 -17.50 12.23 11.33
CA LYS A 110 -18.83 12.76 11.69
C LYS A 110 -19.88 12.56 10.58
N LEU A 111 -19.46 12.44 9.32
CA LEU A 111 -20.32 12.23 8.16
C LEU A 111 -20.20 10.81 7.59
N ASP A 112 -19.74 9.84 8.39
CA ASP A 112 -19.64 8.45 7.94
C ASP A 112 -21.04 7.82 7.84
N LEU A 113 -21.52 7.69 6.61
CA LEU A 113 -22.79 7.04 6.28
C LEU A 113 -22.61 5.56 5.92
N SER A 114 -21.44 4.95 6.13
CA SER A 114 -21.17 3.54 5.75
C SER A 114 -22.28 2.60 6.23
N LYS A 115 -22.73 2.78 7.48
CA LYS A 115 -23.78 2.00 8.15
C LYS A 115 -25.21 2.49 7.90
N ALA A 116 -25.41 3.62 7.22
CA ALA A 116 -26.75 4.14 6.93
C ALA A 116 -27.46 3.30 5.85
N SER A 117 -28.79 3.23 5.93
CA SER A 117 -29.62 2.53 4.94
C SER A 117 -29.53 3.20 3.56
N SER A 118 -29.72 2.43 2.48
CA SER A 118 -29.73 2.97 1.12
C SER A 118 -30.78 4.07 0.95
N LYS A 119 -31.97 3.89 1.51
CA LYS A 119 -33.06 4.90 1.51
C LYS A 119 -32.62 6.20 2.18
N MET A 120 -31.93 6.12 3.32
CA MET A 120 -31.41 7.31 4.02
C MET A 120 -30.37 8.05 3.18
N LYS A 121 -29.42 7.30 2.58
CA LYS A 121 -28.37 7.89 1.73
C LYS A 121 -28.97 8.66 0.55
N VAL A 122 -29.95 8.09 -0.14
CA VAL A 122 -30.63 8.74 -1.27
C VAL A 122 -31.34 10.01 -0.81
N ALA A 123 -32.11 9.96 0.28
CA ALA A 123 -32.81 11.13 0.80
C ALA A 123 -31.87 12.27 1.21
N LEU A 124 -30.70 11.97 1.79
CA LEU A 124 -29.69 12.97 2.14
C LEU A 124 -29.06 13.63 0.91
N ILE A 125 -28.85 12.87 -0.17
CA ILE A 125 -28.34 13.38 -1.45
C ILE A 125 -29.40 14.27 -2.11
N ASP A 126 -30.66 13.81 -2.18
CA ASP A 126 -31.77 14.56 -2.74
C ASP A 126 -32.03 15.86 -1.97
N ALA A 127 -31.87 15.82 -0.64
CA ALA A 127 -31.95 16.98 0.23
C ALA A 127 -30.84 18.01 -0.02
N GLY A 128 -29.74 17.62 -0.69
CA GLY A 128 -28.57 18.48 -0.90
C GLY A 128 -27.68 18.64 0.34
N ILE A 129 -27.90 17.84 1.39
CA ILE A 129 -27.14 17.89 2.65
C ILE A 129 -25.67 17.51 2.42
N MET A 130 -25.43 16.62 1.45
CA MET A 130 -24.09 16.18 1.06
C MET A 130 -23.43 17.08 0.00
N ALA A 131 -24.11 18.12 -0.49
CA ALA A 131 -23.56 19.02 -1.49
C ALA A 131 -22.42 19.86 -0.89
N ARG A 132 -21.39 20.12 -1.70
CA ARG A 132 -20.28 21.01 -1.36
C ARG A 132 -20.12 22.05 -2.47
N PRO A 133 -20.42 23.34 -2.22
CA PRO A 133 -20.67 24.00 -0.93
C PRO A 133 -22.01 23.61 -0.25
N PRO A 134 -22.14 23.75 1.08
CA PRO A 134 -23.36 23.41 1.81
C PRO A 134 -24.54 24.28 1.34
N SER A 135 -25.71 23.68 1.15
CA SER A 135 -26.92 24.43 0.81
C SER A 135 -27.25 25.41 1.93
N GLN A 136 -27.57 26.65 1.59
CA GLN A 136 -27.97 27.66 2.59
C GLN A 136 -29.29 27.30 3.28
N ARG A 137 -30.22 26.64 2.56
CA ARG A 137 -31.51 26.18 3.08
C ARG A 137 -31.93 24.87 2.42
N ILE A 138 -32.49 23.96 3.21
CA ILE A 138 -33.14 22.74 2.72
C ILE A 138 -34.61 23.07 2.53
N ARG A 139 -35.15 22.81 1.33
CA ARG A 139 -36.58 23.04 1.05
C ARG A 139 -37.44 22.15 1.97
N PRO A 140 -38.56 22.65 2.50
CA PRO A 140 -39.41 21.91 3.44
C PRO A 140 -39.84 20.55 2.88
N VAL A 141 -40.24 20.49 1.61
CA VAL A 141 -40.62 19.23 0.92
C VAL A 141 -39.53 18.14 1.05
N LYS A 142 -38.26 18.52 0.90
CA LYS A 142 -37.12 17.60 1.02
C LYS A 142 -36.89 17.18 2.47
N LEU A 143 -37.10 18.09 3.42
CA LEU A 143 -37.02 17.82 4.85
C LEU A 143 -38.14 16.86 5.30
N HIS A 144 -39.37 17.04 4.82
CA HIS A 144 -40.47 16.11 5.06
C HIS A 144 -40.19 14.73 4.49
N HIS A 145 -39.64 14.65 3.27
CA HIS A 145 -39.25 13.36 2.69
C HIS A 145 -38.20 12.64 3.55
N LEU A 146 -37.17 13.37 4.02
CA LEU A 146 -36.18 12.84 4.94
C LEU A 146 -36.81 12.38 6.26
N GLY A 147 -37.72 13.16 6.83
CA GLY A 147 -38.49 12.81 8.02
C GLY A 147 -39.24 11.48 7.86
N ARG A 148 -39.90 11.26 6.72
CA ARG A 148 -40.58 9.99 6.43
C ARG A 148 -39.63 8.80 6.39
N VAL A 149 -38.43 8.98 5.81
CA VAL A 149 -37.39 7.94 5.80
C VAL A 149 -36.89 7.62 7.21
N CYS A 150 -36.92 8.60 8.12
CA CYS A 150 -36.65 8.44 9.55
C CYS A 150 -37.85 7.93 10.37
N GLY A 151 -39.01 7.66 9.76
CA GLY A 151 -40.23 7.21 10.46
C GLY A 151 -41.08 8.33 11.07
N LEU A 152 -40.81 9.60 10.73
CA LEU A 152 -41.61 10.75 11.16
C LEU A 152 -42.73 10.99 10.14
N ALA A 153 -43.92 10.43 10.42
CA ALA A 153 -45.05 10.48 9.49
C ALA A 153 -45.78 11.84 9.46
N ASN A 154 -45.70 12.66 10.51
CA ASN A 154 -46.53 13.86 10.69
C ASN A 154 -45.70 15.11 11.05
N LEU A 155 -44.80 15.54 10.17
CA LEU A 155 -44.27 16.91 10.23
C LEU A 155 -45.29 17.80 9.51
N SER A 156 -46.31 18.31 10.23
CA SER A 156 -47.29 19.25 9.69
C SER A 156 -46.68 20.64 9.50
N GLU A 157 -47.18 21.38 8.51
CA GLU A 157 -46.90 22.79 8.20
C GLU A 157 -46.66 23.61 9.46
N VAL A 158 -45.40 23.95 9.72
CA VAL A 158 -45.10 25.21 10.40
C VAL A 158 -44.89 26.17 9.25
N GLU A 159 -45.90 26.98 8.97
CA GLU A 159 -45.80 28.07 8.01
C GLU A 159 -44.61 28.94 8.41
N ASP A 160 -43.75 29.24 7.43
CA ASP A 160 -42.72 30.25 7.60
C ASP A 160 -43.44 31.59 7.84
N ASP A 161 -43.48 32.06 9.08
CA ASP A 161 -43.79 33.47 9.36
C ASP A 161 -42.77 34.31 8.57
N GLU A 162 -43.23 34.89 7.47
CA GLU A 162 -42.49 35.87 6.69
C GLU A 162 -42.06 37.00 7.62
N VAL A 163 -40.77 37.04 7.97
CA VAL A 163 -40.18 38.24 8.56
C VAL A 163 -40.25 39.32 7.47
N PRO A 164 -41.01 40.41 7.66
CA PRO A 164 -41.08 41.45 6.66
C PRO A 164 -39.70 42.11 6.57
N THR A 165 -39.09 42.04 5.40
CA THR A 165 -37.95 42.89 5.06
C THR A 165 -38.47 44.32 4.98
N GLU A 166 -38.40 45.05 6.09
CA GLU A 166 -38.54 46.49 6.05
C GLU A 166 -37.37 47.08 5.25
N ALA A 167 -37.72 47.73 4.15
CA ALA A 167 -36.85 48.62 3.41
C ALA A 167 -36.78 49.97 4.15
N ASN A 168 -35.56 50.39 4.50
CA ASN A 168 -35.13 51.78 4.53
C ASN A 168 -33.61 51.84 4.41
#